data_AF-A0A2M8NG74-F1
#
_entry.id   AF-A0A2M8NG74-F1
#
_cell.length_a   1.000
_cell.length_b   1.000
_cell.length_c   1.000
_cell.angle_alpha   90.00
_cell.angle_beta   90.00
_cell.angle_gamma   90.00
#
_symmetry.space_group_name_H-M   'P 1'
#
loop_
_entity.id
_entity.type
_entity.pdbx_description
1 polymer ?
#
loop_
_entity_poly.entity_id
_entity_poly.type
_entity_poly.pdbx_seq_one_letter_code
_entity_poly.pdbx_strand_id
1 'polypeptide(L)'
;MMTLPTCDDRPTWTRDGLAGSASGLLLASHLIGADSLPDGTLIGHLEVAAADGAVTRLEVRKGAQTQSWNAGSCGVGCESALEWRKFFHAVGNSAYPEAYQDFTAHIWGVELALDSQTDIESITIEVEPDFEGEWNIWGLYLLDG
;
A
#
# COMPACT_ATOMS: atom_id res chain seq x y z
N MET A 1 13.99 -35.18 -4.61
CA MET A 1 13.04 -34.63 -3.61
C MET A 1 12.89 -33.16 -3.98
N MET A 2 11.76 -32.80 -4.58
CA MET A 2 11.50 -31.44 -5.08
C MET A 2 10.77 -30.73 -3.95
N THR A 3 11.44 -29.80 -3.25
CA THR A 3 10.81 -28.97 -2.23
C THR A 3 9.87 -27.99 -2.93
N LEU A 4 8.59 -28.06 -2.58
CA LEU A 4 7.62 -27.05 -3.00
C LEU A 4 8.04 -25.70 -2.39
N PRO A 5 7.81 -24.56 -3.10
CA PRO A 5 8.00 -23.24 -2.51
C PRO A 5 7.19 -23.14 -1.23
N THR A 6 7.83 -22.70 -0.14
CA THR A 6 7.17 -22.41 1.12
C THR A 6 6.30 -21.18 0.92
N CYS A 7 4.98 -21.30 1.11
CA CYS A 7 4.08 -20.14 1.15
C CYS A 7 4.27 -19.29 2.42
N ASP A 8 5.31 -19.54 3.20
CA ASP A 8 5.66 -18.82 4.44
C ASP A 8 6.52 -17.57 4.19
N ASP A 9 6.97 -17.36 2.95
CA ASP A 9 7.72 -16.15 2.61
C ASP A 9 6.75 -14.97 2.45
N ARG A 10 7.03 -13.88 3.15
CA ARG A 10 6.26 -12.64 3.06
C ARG A 10 6.14 -12.22 1.59
N PRO A 11 4.97 -11.75 1.14
CA PRO A 11 4.88 -11.09 -0.16
C PRO A 11 5.84 -9.91 -0.16
N THR A 12 6.96 -10.08 -0.86
CA THR A 12 8.04 -9.11 -0.93
C THR A 12 8.29 -8.75 -2.38
N TRP A 13 8.50 -7.46 -2.64
CA TRP A 13 8.93 -6.95 -3.92
C TRP A 13 10.10 -5.99 -3.73
N THR A 14 11.17 -6.17 -4.50
CA THR A 14 12.36 -5.32 -4.42
C THR A 14 12.64 -4.70 -5.78
N ARG A 15 13.04 -3.43 -5.76
CA ARG A 15 13.56 -2.70 -6.90
C ARG A 15 14.94 -2.16 -6.59
N ASP A 16 15.93 -2.74 -7.26
CA ASP A 16 17.33 -2.33 -7.17
C ASP A 16 17.74 -1.36 -8.28
N GLY A 17 18.92 -0.75 -8.11
CA GLY A 17 19.55 0.10 -9.11
C GLY A 17 18.77 1.39 -9.35
N LEU A 18 18.11 1.90 -8.32
CA LEU A 18 17.56 3.23 -8.33
C LEU A 18 18.73 4.21 -8.34
N ALA A 19 18.65 5.25 -9.18
CA ALA A 19 19.65 6.29 -9.27
C ALA A 19 18.92 7.62 -9.06
N GLY A 20 18.84 8.05 -7.80
CA GLY A 20 18.14 9.26 -7.42
C GLY A 20 18.33 9.60 -5.96
N SER A 21 18.36 10.89 -5.67
CA SER A 21 18.37 11.44 -4.31
C SER A 21 16.97 11.91 -3.98
N ALA A 22 16.41 11.51 -2.84
CA ALA A 22 15.03 11.84 -2.49
C ALA A 22 14.91 12.24 -1.02
N SER A 23 14.01 13.16 -0.70
CA SER A 23 13.62 13.52 0.68
C SER A 23 12.39 12.74 1.17
N GLY A 24 11.71 12.03 0.28
CA GLY A 24 10.50 11.28 0.58
C GLY A 24 10.03 10.43 -0.59
N LEU A 25 8.93 9.72 -0.37
CA LEU A 25 8.28 8.86 -1.36
C LEU A 25 6.80 9.18 -1.43
N LEU A 26 6.24 9.30 -2.63
CA LEU A 26 4.80 9.26 -2.83
C LEU A 26 4.37 7.81 -3.09
N LEU A 27 3.56 7.26 -2.20
CA LEU A 27 2.97 5.93 -2.33
C LEU A 27 1.51 6.05 -2.78
N ALA A 28 1.17 5.41 -3.90
CA ALA A 28 -0.21 5.26 -4.37
C ALA A 28 -0.67 3.81 -4.19
N SER A 29 -1.63 3.55 -3.31
CA SER A 29 -2.08 2.18 -2.99
C SER A 29 -3.54 2.10 -2.54
N HIS A 30 -4.06 0.88 -2.40
CA HIS A 30 -5.32 0.62 -1.72
C HIS A 30 -5.33 -0.79 -1.10
N LEU A 31 -6.32 -1.04 -0.25
CA LEU A 31 -6.60 -2.34 0.32
C LEU A 31 -7.87 -2.98 -0.26
N ILE A 32 -7.86 -4.30 -0.39
CA ILE A 32 -9.03 -5.13 -0.67
C ILE A 32 -9.16 -6.16 0.45
N GLY A 33 -10.38 -6.46 0.90
CA GLY A 33 -10.62 -7.50 1.91
C GLY A 33 -10.15 -7.15 3.32
N ALA A 34 -9.77 -5.88 3.57
CA ALA A 34 -9.26 -5.39 4.85
C ALA A 34 -10.30 -4.63 5.68
N ASP A 35 -11.57 -4.65 5.29
CA ASP A 35 -12.63 -3.81 5.89
C ASP A 35 -12.89 -4.10 7.37
N SER A 36 -12.63 -5.35 7.81
CA SER A 36 -12.75 -5.78 9.21
C SER A 36 -11.59 -5.32 10.10
N LEU A 37 -10.47 -4.91 9.51
CA LEU A 37 -9.29 -4.52 10.27
C LEU A 37 -9.47 -3.12 10.86
N PRO A 38 -9.07 -2.89 12.12
CA PRO A 38 -9.10 -1.56 12.71
C PRO A 38 -8.09 -0.63 12.01
N ASP A 39 -8.40 0.67 11.98
CA ASP A 39 -7.43 1.67 11.55
C ASP A 39 -6.22 1.67 12.52
N GLY A 40 -5.03 1.95 11.98
CA GLY A 40 -3.75 1.82 12.67
C GLY A 40 -3.10 0.44 12.55
N THR A 41 -3.83 -0.58 12.07
CA THR A 41 -3.28 -1.91 11.77
C THR A 41 -2.09 -1.78 10.81
N LEU A 42 -0.95 -2.41 11.17
CA LEU A 42 0.21 -2.48 10.30
C LEU A 42 -0.08 -3.41 9.13
N ILE A 43 0.08 -2.89 7.91
CA ILE A 43 -0.15 -3.64 6.67
C ILE A 43 1.16 -4.20 6.15
N GLY A 44 2.21 -3.40 6.28
CA GLY A 44 3.51 -3.70 5.71
C GLY A 44 4.45 -2.53 5.92
N HIS A 45 5.57 -2.61 5.25
CA HIS A 45 6.60 -1.59 5.32
C HIS A 45 7.35 -1.48 4.00
N LEU A 46 7.91 -0.29 3.79
CA LEU A 46 8.88 -0.03 2.74
C LEU A 46 10.25 0.10 3.38
N GLU A 47 11.21 -0.70 2.95
CA GLU A 47 12.61 -0.54 3.29
C GLU A 47 13.32 0.20 2.16
N VAL A 48 13.92 1.34 2.50
CA VAL A 48 14.69 2.16 1.59
C VAL A 48 16.16 1.97 1.94
N ALA A 49 16.90 1.29 1.07
CA ALA A 49 18.34 1.16 1.20
C ALA A 49 19.05 2.31 0.49
N ALA A 50 19.89 3.01 1.22
CA ALA A 50 20.74 4.07 0.73
C ALA A 50 22.06 3.52 0.19
N ALA A 51 22.71 4.26 -0.72
CA ALA A 51 23.98 3.87 -1.33
C ALA A 51 25.15 3.79 -0.32
N ASP A 52 25.01 4.39 0.86
CA ASP A 52 25.97 4.28 1.98
C ASP A 52 25.73 3.03 2.86
N GLY A 53 24.70 2.23 2.54
CA GLY A 53 24.28 1.04 3.27
C GLY A 53 23.29 1.29 4.41
N ALA A 54 22.88 2.52 4.67
CA ALA A 54 21.82 2.80 5.62
C ALA A 54 20.47 2.27 5.12
N VAL A 55 19.64 1.75 6.04
CA VAL A 55 18.31 1.25 5.71
C VAL A 55 17.28 1.98 6.56
N THR A 56 16.32 2.61 5.90
CA THR A 56 15.17 3.28 6.54
C THR A 56 13.92 2.45 6.32
N ARG A 57 13.17 2.18 7.40
CA ARG A 57 11.92 1.42 7.32
C ARG A 57 10.73 2.33 7.57
N LEU A 58 9.85 2.42 6.58
CA LEU A 58 8.66 3.25 6.57
C LEU A 58 7.43 2.34 6.73
N GLU A 59 6.72 2.47 7.85
CA GLU A 59 5.53 1.67 8.12
C GLU A 59 4.32 2.17 7.32
N VAL A 60 3.53 1.23 6.81
CA VAL A 60 2.25 1.51 6.15
C VAL A 60 1.14 0.92 7.00
N ARG A 61 0.26 1.79 7.50
CA ARG A 61 -0.87 1.42 8.36
C ARG A 61 -2.20 1.76 7.70
N LYS A 62 -3.18 0.87 7.91
CA LYS A 62 -4.56 1.10 7.47
C LYS A 62 -5.12 2.38 8.10
N GLY A 63 -5.83 3.17 7.31
CA GLY A 63 -6.43 4.43 7.73
C GLY A 63 -5.45 5.59 7.88
N ALA A 64 -4.13 5.38 7.77
CA ALA A 64 -3.13 6.44 7.84
C ALA A 64 -2.42 6.63 6.50
N GLN A 65 -1.71 5.61 6.02
CA GLN A 65 -0.96 5.66 4.75
C GLN A 65 -1.73 5.06 3.57
N THR A 66 -2.74 4.25 3.85
CA THR A 66 -3.58 3.60 2.84
C THR A 66 -4.93 3.27 3.46
N GLN A 67 -5.92 2.92 2.64
CA GLN A 67 -7.22 2.51 3.12
C GLN A 67 -7.89 1.56 2.13
N SER A 68 -8.95 0.87 2.57
CA SER A 68 -9.87 0.18 1.68
C SER A 68 -10.30 1.10 0.54
N TRP A 69 -10.35 0.56 -0.68
CA TRP A 69 -10.67 1.35 -1.86
C TRP A 69 -12.05 2.02 -1.84
N ASN A 70 -13.01 1.53 -1.06
CA ASN A 70 -14.38 2.03 -0.97
C ASN A 70 -14.58 2.93 0.26
N ALA A 71 -13.54 3.22 1.02
CA ALA A 71 -13.64 4.11 2.16
C ALA A 71 -13.88 5.55 1.72
N GLY A 72 -14.63 6.31 2.51
CA GLY A 72 -14.90 7.72 2.22
C GLY A 72 -13.73 8.67 2.55
N SER A 73 -12.71 8.19 3.25
CA SER A 73 -11.56 9.00 3.69
C SER A 73 -10.41 8.12 4.16
N CYS A 74 -9.21 8.70 4.19
CA CYS A 74 -8.06 8.21 4.96
C CYS A 74 -7.52 9.30 5.89
N GLY A 75 -6.45 8.99 6.62
CA GLY A 75 -5.87 9.84 7.67
C GLY A 75 -5.20 11.11 7.15
N VAL A 76 -4.73 11.96 8.07
CA VAL A 76 -4.06 13.22 7.75
C VAL A 76 -2.81 12.97 6.88
N GLY A 77 -2.70 13.69 5.77
CA GLY A 77 -1.60 13.55 4.81
C GLY A 77 -1.79 12.42 3.79
N CYS A 78 -2.85 11.62 3.94
CA CYS A 78 -3.32 10.71 2.91
C CYS A 78 -4.52 11.32 2.19
N GLU A 79 -4.52 11.25 0.86
CA GLU A 79 -5.56 11.81 0.01
C GLU A 79 -5.93 10.85 -1.12
N SER A 80 -7.06 11.08 -1.79
CA SER A 80 -7.40 10.30 -2.97
C SER A 80 -6.57 10.79 -4.17
N ALA A 81 -5.62 9.97 -4.60
CA ALA A 81 -4.83 10.22 -5.82
C ALA A 81 -5.67 10.00 -7.09
N LEU A 82 -6.64 9.08 -7.02
CA LEU A 82 -7.60 8.81 -8.08
C LEU A 82 -8.92 8.35 -7.46
N GLU A 83 -10.04 8.83 -7.99
CA GLU A 83 -11.37 8.37 -7.61
C GLU A 83 -12.23 8.05 -8.83
N TRP A 84 -13.08 7.03 -8.72
CA TRP A 84 -14.07 6.70 -9.74
C TRP A 84 -15.26 5.98 -9.14
N ARG A 85 -16.44 6.18 -9.74
CA ARG A 85 -17.66 5.49 -9.28
C ARG A 85 -17.66 4.04 -9.76
N LYS A 86 -17.92 3.10 -8.86
CA LYS A 86 -18.14 1.69 -9.18
C LYS A 86 -19.58 1.29 -8.86
N PHE A 87 -20.09 0.44 -9.73
CA PHE A 87 -21.34 -0.26 -9.53
C PHE A 87 -21.05 -1.76 -9.55
N PHE A 88 -21.25 -2.42 -8.41
CA PHE A 88 -21.07 -3.85 -8.28
C PHE A 88 -22.43 -4.55 -8.34
N HIS A 89 -22.59 -5.44 -9.31
CA HIS A 89 -23.76 -6.29 -9.48
C HIS A 89 -23.34 -7.73 -9.22
N ALA A 90 -23.67 -8.27 -8.06
CA ALA A 90 -23.60 -9.72 -7.87
C ALA A 90 -24.78 -10.34 -8.63
N VAL A 91 -24.56 -10.68 -9.90
CA VAL A 91 -25.58 -11.34 -10.74
C VAL A 91 -25.88 -12.72 -10.16
N GLY A 92 -27.03 -12.88 -9.50
CA GLY A 92 -27.53 -14.19 -9.07
C GLY A 92 -28.28 -14.24 -7.72
N ASN A 93 -28.33 -13.16 -6.92
CA ASN A 93 -28.98 -13.24 -5.61
C ASN A 93 -29.73 -11.95 -5.22
N SER A 94 -30.94 -11.79 -5.74
CA SER A 94 -31.85 -10.67 -5.46
C SER A 94 -32.35 -10.59 -4.01
N ALA A 95 -31.88 -11.48 -3.12
CA ALA A 95 -32.27 -11.55 -1.71
C ALA A 95 -31.35 -10.77 -0.76
N TYR A 96 -30.24 -10.21 -1.24
CA TYR A 96 -29.26 -9.49 -0.42
C TYR A 96 -29.13 -8.04 -0.88
N PRO A 97 -29.50 -7.04 -0.05
CA PRO A 97 -29.36 -5.62 -0.39
C PRO A 97 -27.93 -5.23 -0.79
N GLU A 98 -26.94 -5.96 -0.28
CA GLU A 98 -25.51 -5.77 -0.57
C GLU A 98 -25.08 -6.36 -1.92
N ALA A 99 -25.97 -7.04 -2.64
CA ALA A 99 -25.73 -7.51 -4.01
C ALA A 99 -25.62 -6.35 -5.03
N TYR A 100 -26.09 -5.16 -4.63
CA TYR A 100 -26.04 -3.91 -5.37
C TYR A 100 -25.28 -2.86 -4.56
N GLN A 101 -23.99 -2.72 -4.81
CA GLN A 101 -23.20 -1.65 -4.19
C GLN A 101 -22.83 -0.60 -5.23
N ASP A 102 -23.27 0.62 -4.97
CA ASP A 102 -22.83 1.83 -5.66
C ASP A 102 -21.94 2.61 -4.70
N PHE A 103 -20.68 2.78 -5.05
CA PHE A 103 -19.70 3.44 -4.19
C PHE A 103 -18.63 4.14 -5.02
N THR A 104 -17.98 5.13 -4.42
CA THR A 104 -16.77 5.73 -4.97
C THR A 104 -15.58 4.88 -4.56
N ALA A 105 -14.84 4.39 -5.55
CA ALA A 105 -13.59 3.70 -5.36
C ALA A 105 -12.43 4.70 -5.43
N HIS A 106 -11.39 4.48 -4.64
CA HIS A 106 -10.25 5.36 -4.46
C HIS A 106 -8.93 4.59 -4.60
N ILE A 107 -7.94 5.24 -5.20
CA ILE A 107 -6.52 4.99 -4.94
C ILE A 107 -6.07 6.06 -3.96
N TRP A 108 -5.43 5.64 -2.88
CA TRP A 108 -4.95 6.53 -1.84
C TRP A 108 -3.47 6.87 -2.08
N GLY A 109 -3.17 8.16 -2.08
CA GLY A 109 -1.83 8.72 -2.16
C GLY A 109 -1.38 9.22 -0.79
N VAL A 110 -0.14 8.90 -0.40
CA VAL A 110 0.48 9.43 0.82
C VAL A 110 1.96 9.73 0.59
N GLU A 111 2.43 10.82 1.16
CA GLU A 111 3.87 11.09 1.26
C GLU A 111 4.46 10.38 2.49
N LEU A 112 5.48 9.56 2.26
CA LEU A 112 6.30 8.94 3.28
C LEU A 112 7.64 9.68 3.33
N ALA A 113 7.81 10.52 4.35
CA ALA A 113 9.01 11.32 4.52
C ALA A 113 10.22 10.46 4.93
N LEU A 114 11.39 10.80 4.40
CA LEU A 114 12.68 10.34 4.89
C LEU A 114 13.23 11.38 5.88
N ASP A 115 14.07 10.95 6.82
CA ASP A 115 14.66 11.85 7.82
C ASP A 115 15.60 12.89 7.20
N SER A 116 16.16 12.59 6.03
CA SER A 116 17.02 13.45 5.25
C SER A 116 16.99 13.10 3.77
N GLN A 117 17.48 14.02 2.93
CA GLN A 117 17.80 13.73 1.54
C GLN A 117 18.71 12.49 1.47
N THR A 118 18.27 11.45 0.77
CA THR A 118 18.90 10.12 0.75
C THR A 118 19.15 9.70 -0.69
N ASP A 119 20.38 9.27 -0.98
CA ASP A 119 20.73 8.66 -2.26
C ASP A 119 20.28 7.19 -2.24
N ILE A 120 19.15 6.91 -2.89
CA ILE A 120 18.47 5.62 -2.82
C ILE A 120 19.11 4.64 -3.80
N GLU A 121 19.50 3.46 -3.29
CA GLU A 121 20.00 2.34 -4.07
C GLU A 121 18.89 1.34 -4.40
N SER A 122 18.08 0.98 -3.40
CA SER A 122 16.95 0.07 -3.58
C SER A 122 15.77 0.37 -2.67
N ILE A 123 14.60 -0.09 -3.10
CA ILE A 123 13.37 -0.08 -2.30
C ILE A 123 12.80 -1.48 -2.27
N THR A 124 12.54 -1.97 -1.07
CA THR A 124 11.86 -3.24 -0.81
C THR A 124 10.52 -2.97 -0.15
N ILE A 125 9.49 -3.68 -0.59
CA ILE A 125 8.15 -3.63 -0.04
C ILE A 125 7.89 -4.99 0.57
N GLU A 126 7.51 -5.03 1.83
CA GLU A 126 7.12 -6.25 2.53
C GLU A 126 5.72 -6.09 3.12
N VAL A 127 4.87 -7.08 2.87
CA VAL A 127 3.57 -7.20 3.52
C VAL A 127 3.74 -7.93 4.85
N GLU A 128 3.05 -7.50 5.90
CA GLU A 128 3.04 -8.22 7.17
C GLU A 128 2.39 -9.61 7.00
N PRO A 129 2.97 -10.66 7.59
CA PRO A 129 2.52 -12.04 7.36
C PRO A 129 1.10 -12.31 7.89
N ASP A 130 0.71 -11.59 8.95
CA ASP A 130 -0.61 -11.73 9.59
C ASP A 130 -1.63 -10.72 9.04
N PHE A 131 -1.29 -9.97 7.97
CA PHE A 131 -2.23 -9.04 7.36
C PHE A 131 -3.34 -9.79 6.61
N GLU A 132 -4.58 -9.65 7.09
CA GLU A 132 -5.77 -10.17 6.43
C GLU A 132 -6.24 -9.19 5.34
N GLY A 133 -5.94 -9.50 4.08
CA GLY A 133 -6.38 -8.72 2.92
C GLY A 133 -5.35 -8.71 1.79
N GLU A 134 -5.57 -7.84 0.81
CA GLU A 134 -4.64 -7.59 -0.27
C GLU A 134 -4.24 -6.12 -0.27
N TRP A 135 -2.92 -5.86 -0.22
CA TRP A 135 -2.38 -4.52 -0.39
C TRP A 135 -1.90 -4.35 -1.83
N ASN A 136 -2.62 -3.50 -2.57
CA ASN A 136 -2.38 -3.26 -3.98
C ASN A 136 -1.68 -1.92 -4.16
N ILE A 137 -0.47 -1.95 -4.73
CA ILE A 137 0.36 -0.78 -4.96
C ILE A 137 0.31 -0.42 -6.45
N TRP A 138 -0.14 0.79 -6.74
CA TRP A 138 -0.30 1.30 -8.10
C TRP A 138 0.91 2.09 -8.57
N GLY A 139 1.63 2.70 -7.64
CA GLY A 139 2.79 3.52 -7.97
C GLY A 139 3.58 3.91 -6.74
N LEU A 140 4.86 4.13 -6.98
CA LEU A 140 5.79 4.71 -6.03
C LEU A 140 6.65 5.72 -6.78
N TYR A 141 6.78 6.92 -6.24
CA TYR A 141 7.51 8.02 -6.87
C TYR A 141 8.46 8.67 -5.86
N LEU A 142 9.68 8.97 -6.29
CA LEU A 142 10.68 9.63 -5.45
C LEU A 142 10.41 11.13 -5.42
N LEU A 143 10.36 11.73 -4.23
CA LEU A 143 10.17 13.17 -4.07
C LEU A 143 11.52 13.85 -3.91
N ASP A 144 11.76 14.86 -4.74
CA ASP A 144 12.90 15.76 -4.62
C ASP A 144 12.57 16.86 -3.60
N GLY A 145 13.50 17.16 -2.69
CA GLY A 145 13.40 18.24 -1.71
C GLY A 145 13.68 19.63 -2.27
#